data_AF-A0A7C2RF11-F1
#
_entry.id   AF-A0A7C2RF11-F1
#
_cell.length_a   1.000
_cell.length_b   1.000
_cell.length_c   1.000
_cell.angle_alpha   90.00
_cell.angle_beta   90.00
_cell.angle_gamma   90.00
#
_symmetry.space_group_name_H-M   'P 1'
#
loop_
_entity.id
_entity.type
_entity.pdbx_description
1 polymer ?
#
loop_
_entity_poly.entity_id
_entity_poly.type
_entity_poly.pdbx_seq_one_letter_code
_entity_poly.pdbx_strand_id
1 'polypeptide(L)'
;MSKKDKAKEGIVDVTEEEYQADLARGLQEDEILKPGRHKFKRGGFLARHGLKSDQAAAPVKVRLSLDLDLDVLNYFRQRAAKPNAPPYRTQINTTLRQVMEREKATDSSLPLPHAEALLADQRFIQAVAKRVQAHLSPTRRRNRQAA
;
A
#
# COMPACT_ATOMS: atom_id res chain seq x y z
N MET A 1 -22.49 -5.45 -32.35
CA MET A 1 -21.58 -5.17 -31.21
C MET A 1 -20.84 -6.45 -30.86
N SER A 2 -19.52 -6.41 -30.75
CA SER A 2 -18.68 -7.59 -30.55
C SER A 2 -18.84 -8.15 -29.13
N LYS A 3 -18.73 -9.48 -28.97
CA LYS A 3 -18.87 -10.20 -27.68
C LYS A 3 -17.96 -9.63 -26.57
N LYS A 4 -16.85 -9.00 -26.96
CA LYS A 4 -15.84 -8.38 -26.08
C LYS A 4 -16.29 -7.02 -25.51
N ASP A 5 -17.20 -6.32 -26.18
CA ASP A 5 -17.71 -5.01 -25.74
C ASP A 5 -18.78 -5.16 -24.66
N LYS A 6 -19.67 -6.16 -24.79
CA LYS A 6 -20.66 -6.51 -23.75
C LYS A 6 -20.02 -6.91 -22.42
N ALA A 7 -18.84 -7.53 -22.45
CA ALA A 7 -18.08 -7.93 -21.25
C ALA A 7 -17.51 -6.74 -20.44
N LYS A 8 -17.63 -5.51 -20.93
CA LYS A 8 -17.19 -4.30 -20.23
C LYS A 8 -18.34 -3.46 -19.68
N GLU A 9 -19.59 -3.81 -19.98
CA GLU A 9 -20.77 -3.09 -19.50
C GLU A 9 -21.37 -3.82 -18.30
N GLY A 10 -21.57 -3.11 -17.19
CA GLY A 10 -22.27 -3.58 -16.00
C GLY A 10 -23.53 -2.77 -15.83
N ILE A 11 -24.64 -3.43 -15.51
CA ILE A 11 -25.92 -2.78 -15.22
C ILE A 11 -26.22 -3.04 -13.76
N VAL A 12 -26.50 -1.98 -13.01
CA VAL A 12 -26.97 -2.05 -11.63
C VAL A 12 -28.35 -1.43 -11.59
N ASP A 13 -29.34 -2.20 -11.19
CA ASP A 13 -30.69 -1.72 -10.96
C ASP A 13 -30.81 -1.44 -9.46
N VAL A 14 -31.03 -0.18 -9.09
CA VAL A 14 -31.16 0.25 -7.69
C VAL A 14 -32.64 0.50 -7.42
N THR A 15 -33.18 -0.22 -6.43
CA THR A 15 -34.57 -0.06 -5.98
C THR A 15 -34.72 1.11 -5.02
N GLU A 16 -35.95 1.61 -4.86
CA GLU A 16 -36.27 2.66 -3.88
C GLU A 16 -35.94 2.20 -2.44
N GLU A 17 -36.16 0.93 -2.13
CA GLU A 17 -35.90 0.35 -0.82
C GLU A 17 -34.40 0.33 -0.50
N GLU A 18 -33.55 -0.01 -1.47
CA GLU A 18 -32.08 0.01 -1.31
C GLU A 18 -31.55 1.44 -1.12
N TYR A 19 -32.08 2.40 -1.87
CA TYR A 19 -31.74 3.82 -1.73
C TYR A 19 -32.06 4.34 -0.31
N GLN A 20 -33.25 4.05 0.20
CA GLN A 20 -33.65 4.43 1.55
C GLN A 20 -32.85 3.71 2.64
N ALA A 21 -32.50 2.44 2.42
CA ALA A 21 -31.65 1.67 3.34
C ALA A 21 -30.23 2.26 3.45
N ASP A 22 -29.68 2.76 2.34
CA ASP A 22 -28.36 3.38 2.32
C ASP A 22 -28.36 4.79 2.93
N LEU A 23 -29.44 5.57 2.74
CA LEU A 23 -29.66 6.81 3.51
C LEU A 23 -29.77 6.54 5.01
N ALA A 24 -30.50 5.50 5.42
CA ALA A 24 -30.64 5.12 6.82
C ALA A 24 -29.31 4.63 7.45
N ARG A 25 -28.37 4.16 6.63
CA ARG A 25 -26.99 3.83 7.06
C ARG A 25 -26.09 5.07 7.26
N GLY A 26 -26.60 6.27 6.96
CA GLY A 26 -25.88 7.53 7.14
C GLY A 26 -25.00 7.94 5.95
N LEU A 27 -25.18 7.31 4.79
CA LEU A 27 -24.56 7.77 3.55
C LEU A 27 -25.26 9.05 3.07
N GLN A 28 -24.48 9.99 2.56
CA GLN A 28 -25.03 11.25 2.01
C GLN A 28 -25.65 11.03 0.63
N GLU A 29 -26.58 11.89 0.21
CA GLU A 29 -27.29 11.76 -1.08
C GLU A 29 -26.35 11.75 -2.31
N ASP A 30 -25.17 12.37 -2.21
CA ASP A 30 -24.15 12.40 -3.26
C ASP A 30 -23.26 11.15 -3.31
N GLU A 31 -23.30 10.34 -2.25
CA GLU A 31 -22.54 9.08 -2.13
C GLU A 31 -23.34 7.86 -2.58
N ILE A 32 -24.66 7.99 -2.77
CA ILE A 32 -25.58 6.91 -3.12
C ILE A 32 -26.12 7.04 -4.54
N LEU A 33 -26.38 5.90 -5.17
CA LEU A 33 -26.99 5.85 -6.49
C LEU A 33 -28.49 6.09 -6.36
N LYS A 34 -29.00 7.09 -7.09
CA LYS A 34 -30.44 7.36 -7.16
C LYS A 34 -31.22 6.13 -7.64
N PRO A 35 -32.47 5.94 -7.23
CA PRO A 35 -33.31 4.84 -7.71
C PRO A 35 -33.36 4.80 -9.25
N GLY A 36 -33.20 3.60 -9.82
CA GLY A 36 -33.24 3.39 -11.26
C GLY A 36 -32.10 2.54 -11.82
N ARG A 37 -32.05 2.48 -13.15
CA ARG A 37 -31.16 1.59 -13.91
C ARG A 37 -29.88 2.31 -14.32
N HIS A 38 -28.76 1.95 -13.70
CA HIS A 38 -27.45 2.56 -13.94
C HIS A 38 -26.58 1.69 -14.85
N LYS A 39 -26.05 2.30 -15.91
CA LYS A 39 -25.14 1.64 -16.86
C LYS A 39 -23.72 2.10 -16.61
N PHE A 40 -22.86 1.15 -16.25
CA PHE A 40 -21.44 1.38 -16.02
C PHE A 40 -20.61 0.72 -17.13
N LYS A 41 -19.51 1.38 -17.50
CA LYS A 41 -18.51 0.82 -18.40
C LYS A 41 -17.20 0.64 -17.63
N ARG A 42 -16.78 -0.61 -17.44
CA ARG A 42 -15.51 -0.97 -16.81
C ARG A 42 -14.35 -0.34 -17.60
N GLY A 43 -13.55 0.47 -16.91
CA GLY A 43 -12.45 1.23 -17.51
C GLY A 43 -12.88 2.44 -18.35
N GLY A 44 -14.16 2.84 -18.31
CA GLY A 44 -14.68 3.98 -19.07
C GLY A 44 -14.02 5.31 -18.70
N PHE A 45 -13.75 5.55 -17.41
CA PHE A 45 -13.03 6.73 -16.95
C PHE A 45 -11.62 6.83 -17.56
N LEU A 46 -10.84 5.75 -17.44
CA LEU A 46 -9.49 5.68 -18.02
C LEU A 46 -9.52 5.90 -19.54
N ALA A 47 -10.46 5.27 -20.24
CA ALA A 47 -10.61 5.42 -21.69
C ALA A 47 -10.92 6.86 -22.12
N ARG A 48 -11.72 7.61 -21.35
CA ARG A 48 -12.01 9.04 -21.63
C ARG A 48 -10.80 9.95 -21.44
N HIS A 49 -9.87 9.56 -20.59
CA HIS A 49 -8.61 10.29 -20.35
C HIS A 49 -7.42 9.72 -21.13
N GLY A 50 -7.65 8.80 -22.08
CA GLY A 50 -6.58 8.19 -22.89
C GLY A 50 -5.67 7.23 -22.11
N LEU A 51 -6.05 6.87 -20.89
CA LEU A 51 -5.29 5.99 -20.01
C LEU A 51 -5.74 4.53 -20.22
N LYS A 52 -4.78 3.60 -20.15
CA LYS A 52 -5.07 2.15 -20.12
C LYS A 52 -5.00 1.64 -18.68
N SER A 53 -5.75 0.59 -18.35
CA SER A 53 -5.69 -0.08 -17.03
C SER A 53 -4.27 -0.48 -16.64
N ASP A 54 -3.43 -0.78 -17.63
CA ASP A 54 -2.07 -1.28 -17.44
C ASP A 54 -1.03 -0.15 -17.37
N GLN A 55 -1.44 1.11 -17.51
CA GLN A 55 -0.55 2.28 -17.41
C GLN A 55 -0.33 2.76 -15.96
N ALA A 56 -0.87 2.04 -14.97
CA ALA A 56 -0.71 2.37 -13.56
C ALA A 56 0.74 2.29 -13.03
N ALA A 57 1.72 1.84 -13.82
CA ALA A 57 3.10 1.73 -13.34
C ALA A 57 4.19 1.75 -14.44
N ALA A 58 3.98 2.49 -15.54
CA ALA A 58 5.12 2.73 -16.44
C ALA A 58 6.12 3.67 -15.71
N PRO A 59 7.44 3.37 -15.68
CA PRO A 59 8.41 4.26 -15.06
C PRO A 59 8.50 5.55 -15.89
N VAL A 60 7.70 6.54 -15.51
CA VAL A 60 7.75 7.88 -16.10
C VAL A 60 9.12 8.46 -15.78
N LYS A 61 9.96 8.60 -16.79
CA LYS A 61 11.28 9.23 -16.64
C LYS A 61 11.07 10.73 -16.50
N VAL A 62 11.12 11.23 -15.26
CA VAL A 62 11.07 12.66 -14.97
C VAL A 62 12.47 13.25 -15.12
N ARG A 63 12.60 14.38 -15.82
CA ARG A 63 13.84 15.17 -15.86
C ARG A 63 13.76 16.18 -14.71
N LEU A 64 14.68 16.04 -13.76
CA LEU A 64 14.84 16.95 -12.63
C LEU A 64 16.13 17.76 -12.84
N SER A 65 16.02 19.08 -12.74
CA SER A 65 17.17 19.98 -12.63
C SER A 65 17.27 20.39 -11.16
N LEU A 66 18.37 20.02 -10.52
CA LEU A 66 18.62 20.32 -9.11
C LEU A 66 20.10 20.68 -8.94
N ASP A 67 20.39 21.62 -8.06
CA ASP A 67 21.76 21.96 -7.70
C ASP A 67 22.24 20.98 -6.63
N LEU A 68 23.34 20.27 -6.93
CA LEU A 68 24.01 19.35 -6.00
C LEU A 68 25.34 19.95 -5.58
N ASP A 69 25.69 19.75 -4.31
CA ASP A 69 27.00 20.11 -3.80
C ASP A 69 28.11 19.37 -4.56
N LEU A 70 29.24 20.07 -4.73
CA LEU A 70 30.37 19.61 -5.53
C LEU A 70 31.01 18.34 -4.95
N ASP A 71 31.08 18.24 -3.62
CA ASP A 71 31.63 17.10 -2.89
C ASP A 71 30.78 15.83 -3.10
N VAL A 72 29.45 15.95 -3.06
CA VAL A 72 28.49 14.86 -3.33
C VAL A 72 28.66 14.35 -4.76
N LEU A 73 28.75 15.27 -5.74
CA LEU A 73 28.97 14.89 -7.14
C LEU A 73 30.30 14.16 -7.32
N ASN A 74 31.37 14.67 -6.69
CA ASN A 74 32.69 14.07 -6.76
C ASN A 74 32.73 12.68 -6.10
N TYR A 75 32.04 12.50 -4.97
CA TYR A 75 31.92 11.20 -4.30
C TYR A 75 31.35 10.13 -5.24
N PHE A 76 30.20 10.39 -5.87
CA PHE A 76 29.58 9.43 -6.78
C PHE A 76 30.38 9.24 -8.08
N ARG A 77 31.07 10.28 -8.56
CA ARG A 77 31.97 10.19 -9.73
C ARG A 77 33.16 9.27 -9.46
N GLN A 78 33.81 9.42 -8.31
CA GLN A 78 34.94 8.55 -7.90
C GLN A 78 34.48 7.11 -7.71
N ARG A 79 33.30 6.90 -7.12
CA ARG A 79 32.73 5.56 -6.95
C ARG A 79 32.42 4.89 -8.29
N ALA A 80 31.94 5.66 -9.28
CA ALA A 80 31.68 5.18 -10.63
C ALA A 80 32.96 4.93 -11.45
N ALA A 81 34.11 5.48 -11.06
CA ALA A 81 35.38 5.24 -11.73
C ALA A 81 35.99 3.84 -11.43
N LYS A 82 35.42 3.12 -10.45
CA LYS A 82 35.84 1.75 -10.14
C LYS A 82 35.40 0.77 -11.24
N PRO A 83 36.20 -0.25 -11.57
CA PRO A 83 35.81 -1.28 -12.53
C PRO A 83 34.53 -1.98 -12.05
N ASN A 84 33.61 -2.24 -12.98
CA ASN A 84 32.28 -2.82 -12.75
C ASN A 84 31.33 -1.98 -11.86
N ALA A 85 31.63 -0.71 -11.61
CA ALA A 85 30.71 0.17 -10.90
C ALA A 85 29.61 0.72 -11.84
N PRO A 86 28.36 0.86 -11.35
CA PRO A 86 27.30 1.51 -12.12
C PRO A 86 27.60 3.01 -12.31
N PRO A 87 27.06 3.67 -13.36
CA PRO A 87 27.21 5.12 -13.55
C PRO A 87 26.71 5.93 -12.35
N TYR A 88 27.31 7.09 -12.09
CA TYR A 88 26.96 7.94 -10.93
C TYR A 88 25.45 8.28 -10.87
N ARG A 89 24.80 8.52 -12.02
CA ARG A 89 23.34 8.77 -12.10
C ARG A 89 22.53 7.59 -11.59
N THR A 90 22.93 6.36 -11.92
CA THR A 90 22.27 5.14 -11.44
C THR A 90 22.47 5.01 -9.93
N GLN A 91 23.68 5.29 -9.43
CA GLN A 91 23.98 5.27 -7.99
C GLN A 91 23.10 6.25 -7.21
N ILE A 92 22.95 7.48 -7.71
CA ILE A 92 22.08 8.49 -7.09
C ILE A 92 20.64 8.00 -7.03
N ASN A 93 20.09 7.52 -8.16
CA ASN A 93 18.72 7.03 -8.20
C ASN A 93 18.48 5.83 -7.26
N THR A 94 19.43 4.90 -7.17
CA THR A 94 19.35 3.76 -6.25
C THR A 94 19.38 4.22 -4.79
N THR A 95 20.25 5.18 -4.47
CA THR A 95 20.36 5.74 -3.11
C THR A 95 19.06 6.44 -2.70
N LEU A 96 18.49 7.26 -3.58
CA LEU A 96 17.21 7.92 -3.33
C LEU A 96 16.06 6.91 -3.11
N ARG A 97 16.03 5.81 -3.88
CA ARG A 97 15.06 4.73 -3.67
C ARG A 97 15.24 4.05 -2.32
N GLN A 98 16.48 3.80 -1.89
CA GLN A 98 16.75 3.22 -0.57
C GLN A 98 16.31 4.12 0.58
N VAL A 99 16.49 5.43 0.44
CA VAL A 99 15.98 6.40 1.43
C VAL A 99 14.45 6.35 1.48
N MET A 100 13.79 6.38 0.32
CA MET A 100 12.32 6.23 0.25
C MET A 100 11.83 4.92 0.86
N GLU A 101 12.51 3.79 0.59
CA GLU A 101 12.16 2.48 1.13
C GLU A 101 12.37 2.43 2.65
N ARG A 102 13.44 3.05 3.16
CA ARG A 102 13.71 3.14 4.59
C ARG A 102 12.67 4.00 5.30
N GLU A 103 12.32 5.14 4.75
CA GLU A 103 11.25 6.01 5.28
C GLU A 103 9.91 5.27 5.24
N LYS A 104 9.56 4.67 4.11
CA LYS A 104 8.35 3.86 3.99
C LYS A 104 8.32 2.69 4.97
N ALA A 105 9.45 2.01 5.19
CA ALA A 105 9.55 0.94 6.19
C ALA A 105 9.39 1.46 7.62
N THR A 106 9.85 2.69 7.89
CA THR A 106 9.67 3.37 9.18
C THR A 106 8.21 3.79 9.39
N ASP A 107 7.51 4.20 8.33
CA ASP A 107 6.08 4.50 8.37
C ASP A 107 5.19 3.25 8.34
N SER A 108 5.69 2.14 7.77
CA SER A 108 4.97 0.85 7.64
C SER A 108 5.22 -0.10 8.81
N SER A 109 6.27 0.11 9.63
CA SER A 109 6.15 -0.23 11.04
C SER A 109 5.10 0.72 11.57
N LEU A 110 3.89 0.21 11.85
CA LEU A 110 2.81 0.96 12.48
C LEU A 110 3.42 2.05 13.36
N PRO A 111 3.18 3.35 13.11
CA PRO A 111 3.44 4.32 14.15
C PRO A 111 2.57 3.81 15.29
N LEU A 112 3.21 3.20 16.28
CA LEU A 112 2.61 2.96 17.57
C LEU A 112 2.67 4.36 18.19
N PRO A 113 1.61 5.19 18.12
CA PRO A 113 1.57 6.35 18.97
C PRO A 113 1.84 5.82 20.37
N HIS A 114 2.87 6.38 21.01
CA HIS A 114 3.34 5.96 22.33
C HIS A 114 4.07 4.61 22.40
N ALA A 115 4.79 4.20 21.34
CA ALA A 115 5.72 3.06 21.40
C ALA A 115 6.67 3.16 22.62
N GLU A 116 7.21 4.35 22.86
CA GLU A 116 8.05 4.62 24.04
C GLU A 116 7.27 4.49 25.35
N ALA A 117 6.00 4.90 25.40
CA ALA A 117 5.19 4.77 26.62
C ALA A 117 4.78 3.31 26.90
N LEU A 118 4.50 2.51 25.86
CA LEU A 118 4.23 1.08 25.98
C LEU A 118 5.48 0.31 26.40
N LEU A 119 6.65 0.71 25.93
CA LEU A 119 7.94 0.16 26.37
C LEU A 119 8.32 0.62 27.79
N ALA A 120 7.83 1.78 28.25
CA ALA A 120 8.01 2.23 29.63
C ALA A 120 7.02 1.58 30.61
N ASP A 121 5.86 1.10 30.13
CA ASP A 121 4.88 0.43 30.99
C ASP A 121 5.24 -1.04 31.26
N GLN A 122 5.73 -1.28 32.48
CA GLN A 122 6.04 -2.62 33.00
C GLN A 122 4.86 -3.60 32.92
N ARG A 123 3.62 -3.14 33.08
CA ARG A 123 2.43 -4.01 33.05
C ARG A 123 2.20 -4.55 31.65
N PHE A 124 2.42 -3.71 30.64
CA PHE A 124 2.32 -4.09 29.24
C PHE A 124 3.37 -5.15 28.89
N ILE A 125 4.64 -4.92 29.28
CA ILE A 125 5.73 -5.89 29.06
C ILE A 125 5.41 -7.26 29.69
N GLN A 126 4.92 -7.26 30.94
CA GLN A 126 4.53 -8.48 31.64
C GLN A 126 3.37 -9.21 30.95
N ALA A 127 2.35 -8.48 30.46
CA ALA A 127 1.22 -9.06 29.75
C ALA A 127 1.65 -9.69 28.41
N VAL A 128 2.54 -9.03 27.67
CA VAL A 128 3.12 -9.58 26.42
C VAL A 128 3.96 -10.82 26.72
N ALA A 129 4.83 -10.77 27.73
CA ALA A 129 5.65 -11.92 28.13
C ALA A 129 4.80 -13.14 28.49
N LYS A 130 3.73 -12.95 29.27
CA LYS A 130 2.78 -14.01 29.64
C LYS A 130 2.08 -14.59 28.40
N ARG A 131 1.69 -13.75 27.44
CA ARG A 131 1.04 -14.18 26.20
C ARG A 131 2.00 -14.99 25.30
N VAL A 132 3.26 -14.57 25.20
CA VAL A 132 4.29 -15.29 24.45
C VAL A 132 4.59 -16.65 25.09
N GLN A 133 4.72 -16.73 26.42
CA GLN A 133 4.92 -17.99 27.14
C GLN A 133 3.74 -18.97 26.95
N ALA A 134 2.50 -18.47 26.96
CA ALA A 134 1.32 -19.29 26.69
C ALA A 134 1.34 -19.88 25.27
N HIS A 135 1.82 -19.11 24.28
CA HIS A 135 1.96 -19.58 22.90
C HIS A 135 3.16 -20.53 22.68
N LEU A 136 4.24 -20.36 23.43
CA LEU A 136 5.43 -21.23 23.37
C LEU A 136 5.30 -22.53 24.17
N SER A 137 4.17 -22.74 24.86
CA SER A 137 3.91 -23.96 25.63
C SER A 137 2.94 -24.94 24.95
N PRO A 138 3.16 -25.42 23.71
CA PRO A 138 2.48 -26.63 23.27
C PRO A 138 3.27 -27.85 23.77
N THR A 139 2.54 -28.89 24.21
CA THR A 139 3.00 -30.28 24.43
C THR A 139 3.46 -30.68 25.84
N ARG A 140 2.53 -30.78 26.82
CA ARG A 140 2.73 -31.68 27.98
C ARG A 140 1.44 -32.27 28.56
N ARG A 141 0.47 -32.66 27.73
CA ARG A 141 -0.76 -33.35 28.18
C ARG A 141 -1.29 -34.40 27.18
N ARG A 142 -0.47 -35.38 26.77
CA ARG A 142 -1.00 -36.58 26.07
C ARG A 142 -0.43 -37.95 26.48
N ASN A 143 0.55 -38.06 27.39
CA ASN A 143 1.08 -39.37 27.82
C ASN A 143 0.89 -39.66 29.32
N ARG A 144 -0.36 -39.74 29.79
CA ARG A 144 -0.68 -40.28 31.14
C ARG A 144 -2.01 -41.06 31.22
N GLN A 145 -2.49 -41.61 30.11
CA GLN A 145 -3.58 -42.59 30.10
C GLN A 145 -3.23 -43.73 29.14
N ALA A 146 -2.43 -44.66 29.66
CA ALA A 146 -2.33 -46.04 29.19
C ALA A 146 -1.66 -46.81 30.34
N ALA A 147 -2.50 -47.26 31.28
CA ALA A 147 -2.22 -48.29 32.27
C ALA A 147 -3.37 -49.27 32.18
#